data_AF-A0A8T3MZU9-F1
#
_entry.id   AF-A0A8T3MZU9-F1
#
_cell.length_a   1.000
_cell.length_b   1.000
_cell.length_c   1.000
_cell.angle_alpha   90.00
_cell.angle_beta   90.00
_cell.angle_gamma   90.00
#
_symmetry.space_group_name_H-M   'P 1'
#
loop_
_entity.id
_entity.type
_entity.pdbx_description
1 polymer ?
#
loop_
_entity_poly.entity_id
_entity_poly.type
_entity_poly.pdbx_seq_one_letter_code
_entity_poly.pdbx_strand_id
1 'polypeptide(L)'
;MARAADDMLHRDGRMERKHILMPRALIRRAEAMAGDAQVTFAEIVRRALRSYDPAADQDDNDTTLAQLADALVRSNEATIAYVDKVNSRLDKTHDDLAARKP
;
A
#
# COMPACT_ATOMS: atom_id res chain seq x y z
N MET A 1 -24.50 21.90 -16.83
CA MET A 1 -23.19 21.30 -17.17
C MET A 1 -22.82 20.27 -16.09
N ALA A 2 -23.37 19.05 -16.15
CA ALA A 2 -23.27 18.05 -15.08
C ALA A 2 -23.16 16.61 -15.64
N ARG A 3 -22.39 16.40 -16.72
CA ARG A 3 -22.37 15.12 -17.45
C ARG A 3 -21.08 14.30 -17.36
N ALA A 4 -20.01 14.83 -16.78
CA ALA A 4 -18.72 14.11 -16.76
C ALA A 4 -18.66 12.97 -15.72
N ALA A 5 -19.66 12.87 -14.85
CA ALA A 5 -19.61 12.00 -13.68
C ALA A 5 -20.44 10.71 -13.84
N ASP A 6 -21.30 10.65 -14.86
CA ASP A 6 -22.08 9.47 -15.25
C ASP A 6 -21.31 8.53 -16.20
N ASP A 7 -20.18 8.97 -16.76
CA ASP A 7 -19.41 8.22 -17.78
C ASP A 7 -18.56 7.07 -17.21
N MET A 8 -18.63 6.80 -15.90
CA MET A 8 -18.12 5.55 -15.31
C MET A 8 -19.19 4.45 -15.18
N LEU A 9 -20.39 4.68 -15.71
CA LEU A 9 -21.33 3.61 -15.96
C LEU A 9 -20.82 2.80 -17.15
N HIS A 10 -20.44 1.54 -16.92
CA HIS A 10 -20.43 0.57 -18.01
C HIS A 10 -21.78 0.63 -18.74
N ARG A 11 -21.76 0.34 -20.04
CA ARG A 11 -22.87 0.42 -21.01
C ARG A 11 -24.21 -0.19 -20.55
N ASP A 12 -24.19 -0.99 -19.47
CA ASP A 12 -25.30 -1.74 -18.88
C ASP A 12 -25.90 -1.13 -17.59
N GLY A 13 -25.45 0.03 -17.13
CA GLY A 13 -26.07 0.75 -16.00
C GLY A 13 -25.88 0.11 -14.61
N ARG A 14 -25.04 -0.92 -14.49
CA ARG A 14 -24.73 -1.59 -13.22
C ARG A 14 -23.43 -1.04 -12.62
N MET A 15 -23.50 -0.57 -11.38
CA MET A 15 -22.30 -0.17 -10.61
C MET A 15 -21.57 -1.40 -10.06
N GLU A 16 -20.28 -1.53 -10.38
CA GLU A 16 -19.42 -2.55 -9.78
C GLU A 16 -18.99 -2.16 -8.36
N ARG A 17 -18.91 -3.16 -7.47
CA ARG A 17 -18.36 -2.98 -6.12
C ARG A 17 -16.87 -3.27 -6.15
N LYS A 18 -16.04 -2.26 -5.86
CA LYS A 18 -14.59 -2.42 -5.70
C LYS A 18 -14.20 -2.25 -4.25
N HIS A 19 -13.37 -3.17 -3.76
CA HIS A 19 -12.78 -3.05 -2.42
C HIS A 19 -11.56 -2.14 -2.49
N ILE A 20 -11.49 -1.18 -1.56
CA ILE A 20 -10.35 -0.27 -1.41
C ILE A 20 -9.76 -0.44 -0.02
N LEU A 21 -8.43 -0.47 0.06
CA LEU A 21 -7.75 -0.45 1.34
C LEU A 21 -7.71 1.00 1.82
N MET A 22 -8.27 1.28 3.00
CA MET A 22 -8.29 2.62 3.57
C MET A 22 -7.80 2.59 5.03
N PRO A 23 -6.93 3.54 5.44
CA PRO A 23 -6.56 3.71 6.85
C PRO A 23 -7.78 3.94 7.75
N ARG A 24 -7.79 3.32 8.94
CA ARG A 24 -8.93 3.41 9.89
C ARG A 24 -9.30 4.85 10.27
N ALA A 25 -8.32 5.75 10.33
CA ALA A 25 -8.55 7.17 10.60
C ALA A 25 -9.36 7.86 9.49
N LEU A 26 -9.08 7.53 8.22
CA LEU A 26 -9.80 8.07 7.07
C LEU A 26 -11.22 7.49 6.99
N ILE A 27 -11.40 6.20 7.31
CA ILE A 27 -12.73 5.58 7.38
C ILE A 27 -13.62 6.35 8.35
N ARG A 28 -13.15 6.59 9.59
CA ARG A 28 -13.91 7.33 10.61
C ARG A 28 -14.25 8.76 10.18
N ARG A 29 -13.32 9.44 9.51
CA ARG A 29 -13.55 10.81 9.02
C ARG A 29 -14.61 10.84 7.91
N ALA A 30 -14.54 9.90 6.97
CA ALA A 30 -15.52 9.78 5.91
C ALA A 30 -16.91 9.36 6.45
N GLU A 31 -16.97 8.51 7.47
CA GLU A 31 -18.23 8.19 8.18
C GLU A 31 -18.83 9.41 8.87
N ALA A 32 -18.03 10.23 9.55
CA ALA A 32 -18.51 11.47 10.17
C ALA A 32 -19.05 12.45 9.12
N MET A 33 -18.31 12.65 8.03
CA MET A 33 -18.76 13.49 6.90
C MET A 33 -20.03 12.96 6.24
N ALA A 34 -20.19 11.64 6.15
CA ALA A 34 -21.39 11.00 5.63
C ALA A 34 -22.60 11.25 6.54
N GLY A 35 -22.40 11.17 7.86
CA GLY A 35 -23.41 11.51 8.86
C GLY A 35 -23.85 12.97 8.78
N ASP A 36 -22.90 13.89 8.74
CA ASP A 36 -23.18 15.34 8.67
C ASP A 36 -23.92 15.72 7.38
N ALA A 37 -23.54 15.11 6.25
CA ALA A 37 -24.14 15.38 4.95
C ALA A 37 -25.39 14.52 4.65
N GLN A 38 -25.80 13.63 5.56
CA GLN A 38 -26.91 12.68 5.37
C GLN A 38 -26.82 11.85 4.08
N VAL A 39 -25.62 11.45 3.70
CA VAL A 39 -25.36 10.61 2.52
C VAL A 39 -24.66 9.32 2.90
N THR A 40 -24.59 8.37 1.99
CA THR A 40 -23.84 7.13 2.22
C THR A 40 -22.34 7.37 2.20
N PHE A 41 -21.58 6.56 2.94
CA PHE A 41 -20.11 6.52 2.87
C PHE A 41 -19.60 6.42 1.42
N ALA A 42 -20.20 5.54 0.62
CA ALA A 42 -19.83 5.35 -0.78
C ALA A 42 -20.01 6.63 -1.62
N GLU A 43 -20.97 7.48 -1.28
CA GLU A 43 -21.21 8.74 -1.96
C GLU A 43 -20.15 9.79 -1.63
N ILE A 44 -19.71 9.86 -0.36
CA ILE A 44 -18.57 10.69 0.03
C ILE A 44 -17.30 10.26 -0.71
N VAL A 45 -17.03 8.95 -0.77
CA VAL A 45 -15.88 8.42 -1.49
C VAL A 45 -15.97 8.72 -2.99
N ARG A 46 -17.14 8.56 -3.62
CA ARG A 46 -17.34 8.93 -5.03
C ARG A 46 -17.12 10.41 -5.30
N ARG A 47 -17.58 11.29 -4.41
CA ARG A 47 -17.35 12.74 -4.55
C ARG A 47 -15.87 13.07 -4.46
N ALA A 48 -15.16 12.48 -3.50
CA ALA A 48 -13.72 12.65 -3.34
C ALA A 48 -12.96 12.17 -4.59
N LEU A 49 -13.30 11.01 -5.14
CA LEU A 49 -12.71 10.48 -6.37
C LEU A 49 -13.02 11.35 -7.60
N ARG A 50 -14.22 11.94 -7.68
CA ARG A 50 -14.58 12.86 -8.77
C ARG A 50 -13.82 14.18 -8.71
N SER A 51 -13.45 14.63 -7.52
CA SER A 51 -12.63 15.83 -7.30
C SER A 51 -11.13 15.55 -7.34
N TYR A 52 -10.72 14.28 -7.36
CA TYR A 52 -9.32 13.88 -7.38
C TYR A 52 -8.76 14.09 -8.79
N ASP A 53 -7.72 14.91 -8.89
CA ASP A 53 -6.96 15.10 -10.11
C ASP A 53 -5.72 14.20 -10.10
N PRO A 54 -5.71 13.09 -10.86
CA PRO A 54 -4.58 12.17 -10.87
C PRO A 54 -3.30 12.80 -11.46
N ALA A 55 -3.41 13.86 -12.29
CA ALA A 55 -2.25 14.52 -12.86
C ALA A 55 -1.52 15.43 -11.85
N ALA A 56 -2.24 15.94 -10.84
CA ALA A 56 -1.67 16.73 -9.76
C ALA A 56 -0.94 15.87 -8.71
N ASP A 57 -1.23 14.57 -8.64
CA ASP A 57 -0.72 13.64 -7.62
C ASP A 57 0.35 12.67 -8.19
N GLN A 58 0.69 12.79 -9.48
CA GLN A 58 1.68 11.92 -10.14
C GLN A 58 3.10 12.14 -9.60
N ASP A 59 3.49 13.39 -9.33
CA ASP A 59 4.83 13.71 -8.80
C ASP A 59 5.06 13.12 -7.39
N ASP A 60 4.03 13.12 -6.54
CA ASP A 60 4.13 12.60 -5.17
C ASP A 60 4.07 11.07 -5.11
N ASN A 61 3.27 10.43 -5.98
CA ASN A 61 3.16 8.96 -6.03
C ASN A 61 4.41 8.29 -6.60
N ASP A 62 5.03 8.84 -7.65
CA ASP A 62 6.27 8.28 -8.20
C ASP A 62 7.42 8.40 -7.19
N THR A 63 7.47 9.51 -6.45
CA THR A 63 8.46 9.73 -5.39
C THR A 63 8.28 8.76 -4.22
N THR A 64 7.04 8.51 -3.79
CA THR A 64 6.77 7.55 -2.69
C THR A 64 6.97 6.09 -3.11
N LEU A 65 6.66 5.73 -4.35
CA LEU A 65 6.93 4.37 -4.86
C LEU A 65 8.44 4.08 -4.94
N ALA A 66 9.23 5.06 -5.41
CA ALA A 66 10.68 4.95 -5.46
C ALA A 66 11.28 4.78 -4.05
N GLN A 67 10.80 5.56 -3.08
CA GLN A 67 11.24 5.45 -1.68
C GLN A 67 10.89 4.10 -1.06
N LEU A 68 9.71 3.54 -1.37
CA LEU A 68 9.32 2.21 -0.91
C LEU A 68 10.20 1.12 -1.52
N ALA A 69 10.48 1.20 -2.82
CA ALA A 69 11.37 0.27 -3.50
C ALA A 69 12.78 0.29 -2.88
N ASP A 70 13.32 1.48 -2.63
CA ASP A 70 14.61 1.66 -1.94
C ASP A 70 14.62 1.06 -0.53
N ALA A 71 13.55 1.26 0.24
CA ALA A 71 13.42 0.70 1.57
C ALA A 71 13.41 -0.84 1.55
N LEU A 72 12.72 -1.44 0.58
CA LEU A 72 12.66 -2.89 0.40
C LEU A 72 14.02 -3.47 0.00
N VAL A 73 14.74 -2.81 -0.91
CA VAL A 73 16.10 -3.23 -1.30
C VAL A 73 17.03 -3.22 -0.09
N ARG A 74 17.08 -2.12 0.67
CA ARG A 74 17.93 -2.03 1.88
C ARG A 74 17.57 -3.08 2.94
N SER A 75 16.28 -3.37 3.11
CA SER A 75 15.81 -4.42 4.04
C SER A 75 16.30 -5.80 3.61
N ASN A 76 16.26 -6.10 2.31
CA ASN A 76 16.73 -7.37 1.77
C ASN A 76 18.26 -7.50 1.90
N GLU A 77 19.02 -6.44 1.61
CA GLU A 77 20.48 -6.43 1.79
C GLU A 77 20.88 -6.69 3.26
N ALA A 78 20.20 -6.03 4.20
CA ALA A 78 20.45 -6.26 5.63
C ALA A 78 20.12 -7.69 6.06
N THR A 79 19.06 -8.28 5.49
CA THR A 79 18.67 -9.67 5.75
C THR A 79 19.71 -10.64 5.20
N ILE A 80 20.19 -10.42 3.98
CA ILE A 80 21.25 -11.23 3.36
C ILE A 80 22.52 -11.17 4.21
N ALA A 81 22.95 -9.97 4.60
CA ALA A 81 24.13 -9.79 5.43
C ALA A 81 24.01 -10.50 6.79
N TYR A 82 22.81 -10.51 7.38
CA TYR A 82 22.54 -11.26 8.60
C TYR A 82 22.63 -12.77 8.39
N VAL A 83 22.05 -13.29 7.30
CA VAL A 83 22.13 -14.71 6.93
C VAL A 83 23.58 -15.15 6.71
N ASP A 84 24.38 -14.36 5.99
CA ASP A 84 25.80 -14.65 5.77
C ASP A 84 26.58 -14.68 7.09
N LYS A 85 26.29 -13.75 8.00
CA LYS A 85 26.88 -13.74 9.33
C LYS A 85 26.51 -15.00 10.13
N VAL A 86 25.25 -15.44 10.06
CA VAL A 86 24.81 -16.67 10.73
C VAL A 86 25.49 -17.90 10.12
N ASN A 87 25.56 -17.99 8.80
CA ASN A 87 26.25 -19.09 8.10
C ASN A 87 27.72 -19.16 8.51
N SER A 88 28.44 -18.04 8.52
CA SER A 88 29.85 -18.02 8.95
C SER A 88 30.05 -18.48 10.40
N ARG A 89 29.06 -18.29 11.27
CA ARG A 89 29.09 -18.78 12.66
C ARG A 89 28.80 -20.27 12.73
N LEU A 90 27.86 -20.75 11.92
CA LEU A 90 27.54 -22.18 11.81
C LEU A 90 28.74 -22.96 11.28
N ASP A 91 29.42 -22.46 10.25
CA ASP A 91 30.60 -23.09 9.67
C ASP A 91 31.73 -23.21 10.70
N LYS A 92 32.05 -22.12 11.43
CA LYS A 92 33.04 -22.16 12.53
C LYS A 92 32.66 -23.16 13.61
N THR A 93 31.39 -23.20 13.98
CA THR A 93 30.92 -24.13 15.03
C THR A 93 31.00 -25.57 14.56
N HIS A 94 30.70 -25.83 13.28
CA HIS A 94 30.84 -27.13 12.65
C HIS A 94 32.30 -27.59 12.61
N ASP A 95 33.22 -26.70 12.21
CA ASP A 95 34.65 -26.99 12.16
C ASP A 95 35.24 -27.27 13.56
N ASP A 96 34.85 -26.49 14.57
CA ASP A 96 35.25 -26.71 15.96
C ASP A 96 34.72 -28.05 16.51
N LEU A 97 33.49 -28.44 16.13
CA LEU A 97 32.90 -29.74 16.48
C LEU A 97 33.60 -30.90 15.76
N ALA A 98 33.97 -30.72 14.49
CA ALA A 98 34.72 -31.72 13.73
C ALA A 98 36.13 -31.92 14.30
N ALA A 99 36.81 -30.84 14.72
CA ALA A 99 38.13 -30.89 15.34
C ALA A 99 38.14 -31.50 16.76
N ARG A 100 37.00 -31.54 17.44
CA ARG A 100 36.82 -32.09 18.80
C ARG A 100 36.39 -33.56 18.82
N LYS A 101 36.10 -34.15 17.65
CA LYS A 101 35.79 -35.58 17.55
C LYS A 101 37.12 -36.39 17.71
N PRO A 102 37.18 -37.39 18.61
CA PRO A 102 38.38 -38.19 18.84
C PRO A 102 38.75 -39.09 17.65
#